data_AF-A0A9E1TVQ9-F1
#
_entry.id   AF-A0A9E1TVQ9-F1
#
_cell.length_a   1.000
_cell.length_b   1.000
_cell.length_c   1.000
_cell.angle_alpha   90.00
_cell.angle_beta   90.00
_cell.angle_gamma   90.00
#
_symmetry.space_group_name_H-M   'P 1'
#
loop_
_entity.id
_entity.type
_entity.pdbx_description
1 polymer ?
#
loop_
_entity_poly.entity_id
_entity_poly.type
_entity_poly.pdbx_seq_one_letter_code
_entity_poly.pdbx_strand_id
1 'polypeptide(L)'
;MNLNKLVQAAIFAAMAIGLGFMFMLVPNLEFISVTIFLSGLTLGMGYGTLVGGTAMLIYSSMNPLGSGLIYITLLLGQILAMAGIGLLGSISKQFLKIDNPLACSIVAGGIGLVCTLLYDGVTTFTYPISAGYDWDETVAYAISGLLFTFMHLVSNAIIFSLVVPGYLRRISQ
;
A
#
# COMPACT_ATOMS: atom_id res chain seq x y z
N MET A 1 -21.32 -1.27 -17.79
CA MET A 1 -19.97 -1.89 -17.69
C MET A 1 -18.98 -1.10 -16.81
N ASN A 2 -18.95 0.24 -16.85
CA ASN A 2 -18.16 1.06 -15.90
C ASN A 2 -18.76 1.17 -14.50
N LEU A 3 -20.10 1.21 -14.37
CA LEU A 3 -20.76 1.31 -13.06
C LEU A 3 -20.38 0.17 -12.11
N ASN A 4 -20.34 -1.07 -12.59
CA ASN A 4 -19.95 -2.22 -11.77
C ASN A 4 -18.50 -2.12 -11.28
N LYS A 5 -17.57 -1.65 -12.13
CA LYS A 5 -16.18 -1.43 -11.74
C LYS A 5 -16.03 -0.30 -10.72
N LEU A 6 -16.81 0.76 -10.87
CA LEU A 6 -16.84 1.87 -9.91
C LEU A 6 -17.34 1.39 -8.55
N VAL A 7 -18.41 0.59 -8.51
CA VAL A 7 -18.92 0.00 -7.25
C VAL A 7 -17.88 -0.91 -6.62
N GLN A 8 -17.22 -1.77 -7.40
CA GLN A 8 -16.13 -2.62 -6.89
C GLN A 8 -14.96 -1.79 -6.36
N ALA A 9 -14.57 -0.72 -7.06
CA ALA A 9 -13.53 0.20 -6.61
C ALA A 9 -13.89 0.86 -5.27
N ALA A 10 -15.14 1.30 -5.11
CA ALA A 10 -15.62 1.85 -3.84
C ALA A 10 -15.57 0.82 -2.70
N ILE A 11 -15.91 -0.44 -2.98
CA ILE A 11 -15.80 -1.54 -1.99
C ILE A 11 -14.34 -1.78 -1.60
N PHE A 12 -13.42 -1.83 -2.56
CA PHE A 12 -11.99 -1.96 -2.26
C PHE A 12 -11.45 -0.77 -1.45
N ALA A 13 -11.84 0.46 -1.79
CA ALA A 13 -11.44 1.65 -1.05
C ALA A 13 -11.97 1.61 0.39
N ALA A 14 -13.25 1.28 0.58
CA ALA A 14 -13.86 1.16 1.90
C ALA A 14 -13.20 0.05 2.74
N MET A 15 -12.89 -1.10 2.12
CA MET A 15 -12.17 -2.20 2.76
C MET A 15 -10.76 -1.78 3.18
N ALA A 16 -10.02 -1.12 2.29
CA ALA A 16 -8.67 -0.63 2.59
C ALA A 16 -8.69 0.35 3.77
N ILE A 17 -9.60 1.32 3.75
CA ILE A 17 -9.78 2.29 4.85
C ILE A 17 -10.14 1.58 6.16
N GLY A 18 -11.12 0.66 6.12
CA GLY A 18 -11.58 -0.08 7.29
C GLY A 18 -10.49 -0.95 7.91
N LEU A 19 -9.72 -1.67 7.09
CA LEU A 19 -8.57 -2.45 7.54
C LEU A 19 -7.45 -1.55 8.08
N GLY A 20 -7.23 -0.39 7.46
CA GLY A 20 -6.32 0.63 7.98
C GLY A 20 -6.65 1.06 9.41
N PHE A 21 -7.90 1.42 9.66
CA PHE A 21 -8.35 1.78 11.02
C PHE A 21 -8.33 0.58 11.99
N MET A 22 -8.66 -0.62 11.53
CA MET A 22 -8.63 -1.83 12.36
C MET A 22 -7.23 -2.15 12.89
N PHE A 23 -6.19 -1.97 12.06
CA PHE A 23 -4.81 -2.31 12.41
C PHE A 23 -3.95 -1.09 12.79
N MET A 24 -4.55 0.10 12.91
CA MET A 24 -3.84 1.35 13.19
C MET A 24 -2.93 1.31 14.43
N LEU A 25 -3.32 0.58 15.48
CA LEU A 25 -2.56 0.48 16.73
C LEU A 25 -1.57 -0.69 16.75
N VAL A 26 -1.55 -1.51 15.71
CA VAL A 26 -0.64 -2.66 15.59
C VAL A 26 0.54 -2.24 14.71
N PRO A 27 1.72 -2.00 15.28
CA PRO A 27 2.86 -1.51 14.50
C PRO A 27 3.29 -2.55 13.45
N ASN A 28 3.73 -2.06 12.29
CA ASN A 28 4.24 -2.86 11.16
C ASN A 28 3.23 -3.83 10.53
N LEU A 29 1.97 -3.89 10.97
CA LEU A 29 0.94 -4.74 10.40
C LEU A 29 -0.07 -3.90 9.61
N GLU A 30 -0.02 -4.00 8.29
CA GLU A 30 -0.66 -3.03 7.41
C GLU A 30 -1.35 -3.75 6.23
N PHE A 31 -2.67 -3.60 6.11
CA PHE A 31 -3.48 -4.31 5.10
C PHE A 31 -4.06 -3.39 4.01
N ILE A 32 -3.87 -2.08 4.11
CA ILE A 32 -4.23 -1.07 3.12
C ILE A 32 -3.50 -1.38 1.79
N SER A 33 -2.17 -1.56 1.81
CA SER A 33 -1.32 -1.77 0.63
C SER A 33 -1.73 -3.01 -0.15
N VAL A 34 -1.90 -4.16 0.54
CA VAL A 34 -2.32 -5.40 -0.15
C VAL A 34 -3.73 -5.26 -0.73
N THR A 35 -4.64 -4.58 -0.03
CA THR A 35 -6.02 -4.36 -0.52
C THR A 35 -6.03 -3.46 -1.77
N ILE A 36 -5.26 -2.37 -1.75
CA ILE A 36 -5.10 -1.48 -2.90
C ILE A 36 -4.44 -2.22 -4.06
N PHE A 37 -3.39 -2.99 -3.81
CA PHE A 37 -2.74 -3.81 -4.82
C PHE A 37 -3.73 -4.79 -5.48
N LEU A 38 -4.54 -5.49 -4.70
CA LEU A 38 -5.57 -6.40 -5.20
C LEU A 38 -6.63 -5.67 -6.03
N SER A 39 -6.97 -4.43 -5.68
CA SER A 39 -7.89 -3.61 -6.47
C SER A 39 -7.33 -3.34 -7.88
N GLY A 40 -6.04 -3.05 -8.00
CA GLY A 40 -5.36 -2.89 -9.29
C GLY A 40 -5.24 -4.18 -10.07
N LEU A 41 -4.93 -5.28 -9.38
CA LEU A 41 -4.87 -6.62 -9.96
C LEU A 41 -6.22 -7.04 -10.59
N THR A 42 -7.32 -6.64 -9.95
CA THR A 42 -8.68 -7.04 -10.32
C THR A 42 -9.32 -6.09 -11.34
N LEU A 43 -9.26 -4.77 -11.09
CA LEU A 43 -9.99 -3.75 -11.85
C LEU A 43 -9.14 -3.11 -12.96
N GLY A 44 -7.83 -3.32 -12.92
CA GLY A 44 -6.85 -2.75 -13.83
C GLY A 44 -6.33 -1.38 -13.40
N MET A 45 -5.40 -0.86 -14.19
CA MET A 45 -4.61 0.35 -13.91
C MET A 45 -5.44 1.55 -13.44
N GLY A 46 -6.41 2.01 -14.24
CA GLY A 46 -7.16 3.24 -13.92
C GLY A 46 -7.90 3.17 -12.58
N TYR A 47 -8.65 2.10 -12.34
CA TYR A 47 -9.40 1.94 -11.08
C TYR A 47 -8.47 1.61 -9.90
N GLY A 48 -7.41 0.81 -10.09
CA GLY A 48 -6.43 0.54 -9.04
C GLY A 48 -5.73 1.80 -8.52
N THR A 49 -5.26 2.65 -9.44
CA THR A 49 -4.66 3.94 -9.10
C THR A 49 -5.66 4.85 -8.37
N LEU A 50 -6.92 4.92 -8.85
CA LEU A 50 -7.96 5.71 -8.20
C LEU A 50 -8.27 5.21 -6.78
N VAL A 51 -8.39 3.89 -6.59
CA VAL A 51 -8.62 3.29 -5.27
C VAL A 51 -7.47 3.63 -4.34
N GLY A 52 -6.22 3.48 -4.80
CA GLY A 52 -5.06 3.78 -3.98
C GLY A 52 -5.02 5.24 -3.51
N GLY A 53 -5.19 6.17 -4.44
CA GLY A 53 -5.17 7.60 -4.11
C GLY A 53 -6.34 8.02 -3.21
N THR A 54 -7.56 7.55 -3.50
CA THR A 54 -8.76 7.94 -2.72
C THR A 54 -8.79 7.29 -1.33
N ALA A 55 -8.42 6.02 -1.22
CA ALA A 55 -8.36 5.33 0.07
C ALA A 55 -7.33 6.00 0.99
N MET A 56 -6.13 6.30 0.47
CA MET A 56 -5.10 6.94 1.27
C MET A 56 -5.44 8.39 1.63
N LEU A 57 -6.07 9.15 0.72
CA LEU A 57 -6.54 10.50 1.02
C LEU A 57 -7.50 10.50 2.22
N ILE A 58 -8.50 9.61 2.20
CA ILE A 58 -9.49 9.52 3.28
C ILE A 58 -8.83 9.01 4.56
N TYR A 59 -8.10 7.90 4.48
CA TYR A 59 -7.46 7.28 5.65
C TYR A 59 -6.48 8.26 6.33
N SER A 60 -5.58 8.88 5.57
CA SER A 60 -4.58 9.82 6.12
C SER A 60 -5.23 11.09 6.70
N SER A 61 -6.21 11.66 6.00
CA SER A 61 -6.86 12.89 6.45
C SER A 61 -7.66 12.68 7.72
N MET A 62 -8.32 11.52 7.85
CA MET A 62 -9.21 11.18 8.96
C MET A 62 -8.52 10.36 10.06
N ASN A 63 -7.20 10.20 10.02
CA ASN A 63 -6.47 9.43 11.04
C ASN A 63 -6.37 10.22 12.37
N PRO A 64 -6.89 9.70 13.48
CA PRO A 64 -6.87 10.40 14.77
C PRO A 64 -5.48 10.46 15.42
N LEU A 65 -4.54 9.58 15.06
CA LEU A 65 -3.18 9.58 15.61
C LEU A 65 -2.28 10.66 14.99
N GLY A 66 -2.76 11.32 13.93
CA GLY A 66 -2.06 12.35 13.20
C GLY A 66 -2.67 12.50 11.82
N SER A 67 -3.15 13.70 11.48
CA SER A 67 -3.77 13.94 10.19
C SER A 67 -2.73 14.30 9.14
N GLY A 68 -2.79 13.65 7.99
CA GLY A 68 -2.03 14.07 6.80
C GLY A 68 -2.31 15.53 6.40
N LEU A 69 -3.44 16.11 6.81
CA LEU A 69 -3.76 17.50 6.52
C LEU A 69 -2.81 18.50 7.18
N ILE A 70 -2.20 18.12 8.32
CA ILE A 70 -1.17 18.94 8.98
C ILE A 70 0.13 18.88 8.17
N TYR A 71 0.47 17.70 7.67
CA TYR A 71 1.70 17.44 6.92
C TYR A 71 1.41 17.27 5.43
N ILE A 72 1.09 18.37 4.74
CA ILE A 72 0.56 18.33 3.37
C ILE A 72 1.49 17.62 2.37
N THR A 73 2.81 17.79 2.49
CA THR A 73 3.79 17.14 1.61
C THR A 73 3.81 15.63 1.84
N LEU A 74 3.68 15.20 3.10
CA LEU A 74 3.52 13.79 3.45
C LEU A 74 2.21 13.23 2.88
N LEU A 75 1.09 13.95 3.02
CA LEU A 75 -0.20 13.50 2.49
C LEU A 75 -0.13 13.27 0.97
N LEU A 76 0.45 14.21 0.22
CA LEU A 76 0.64 14.07 -1.22
C LEU A 76 1.56 12.89 -1.54
N GLY A 77 2.66 12.72 -0.80
CA GLY A 77 3.56 11.58 -0.94
C GLY A 77 2.85 10.25 -0.74
N GLN A 78 2.06 10.13 0.33
CA GLN A 78 1.28 8.93 0.65
C GLN A 78 0.25 8.61 -0.45
N ILE A 79 -0.48 9.61 -0.92
CA ILE A 79 -1.47 9.46 -2.01
C ILE A 79 -0.78 8.94 -3.28
N LEU A 80 0.34 9.54 -3.66
CA LEU A 80 1.10 9.13 -4.85
C LEU A 80 1.67 7.72 -4.71
N ALA A 81 2.23 7.38 -3.56
CA ALA A 81 2.77 6.06 -3.30
C ALA A 81 1.66 4.99 -3.37
N MET A 82 0.53 5.21 -2.72
CA MET A 82 -0.60 4.27 -2.73
C MET A 82 -1.28 4.15 -4.11
N ALA A 83 -1.39 5.26 -4.84
CA ALA A 83 -1.80 5.24 -6.24
C ALA A 83 -0.83 4.40 -7.10
N GLY A 84 0.48 4.51 -6.81
CA GLY A 84 1.54 3.67 -7.40
C GLY A 84 1.41 2.19 -7.05
N ILE A 85 1.06 1.84 -5.81
CA ILE A 85 0.80 0.44 -5.40
C ILE A 85 -0.41 -0.13 -6.16
N GLY A 86 -1.48 0.65 -6.32
CA GLY A 86 -2.63 0.26 -7.14
C GLY A 86 -2.25 0.02 -8.60
N LEU A 87 -1.39 0.87 -9.17
CA LEU A 87 -0.82 0.69 -10.50
C LEU A 87 0.03 -0.60 -10.59
N LEU A 88 0.92 -0.84 -9.62
CA LEU A 88 1.75 -2.04 -9.53
C LEU A 88 0.91 -3.31 -9.46
N GLY A 89 -0.25 -3.28 -8.79
CA GLY A 89 -1.23 -4.35 -8.81
C GLY A 89 -1.65 -4.77 -10.21
N SER A 90 -1.97 -3.79 -11.06
CA SER A 90 -2.36 -4.05 -12.44
C SER A 90 -1.21 -4.59 -13.29
N ILE A 91 0.01 -4.05 -13.11
CA ILE A 91 1.20 -4.47 -13.88
C ILE A 91 1.63 -5.88 -13.47
N SER A 92 1.46 -6.22 -12.20
CA SER A 92 1.89 -7.50 -11.63
C SER A 92 1.05 -8.69 -12.07
N LYS A 93 -0.10 -8.45 -12.71
CA LYS A 93 -1.01 -9.50 -13.17
C LYS A 93 -0.34 -10.56 -14.05
N GLN A 94 0.62 -10.17 -14.88
CA GLN A 94 1.34 -11.11 -15.74
C GLN A 94 2.36 -11.96 -14.99
N PHE A 95 3.01 -11.39 -13.97
CA PHE A 95 4.03 -12.06 -13.16
C PHE A 95 3.43 -13.03 -12.15
N LEU A 96 2.15 -12.87 -11.82
CA LEU A 96 1.42 -13.70 -10.86
C LEU A 96 0.65 -14.88 -11.50
N LYS A 97 0.79 -15.09 -12.82
CA LYS A 97 0.26 -16.29 -13.52
C LYS A 97 1.22 -17.47 -13.33
N ILE A 98 1.27 -17.99 -12.12
CA ILE A 98 2.17 -19.10 -11.74
C ILE A 98 1.34 -20.22 -11.14
N ASP A 99 1.40 -21.42 -11.73
CA ASP A 99 0.63 -22.58 -11.28
C ASP A 99 1.14 -23.13 -9.95
N ASN A 100 2.45 -23.04 -9.70
CA ASN A 100 3.07 -23.51 -8.46
C ASN A 100 2.73 -22.53 -7.30
N PRO A 101 2.00 -22.98 -6.26
CA PRO A 101 1.55 -22.10 -5.17
C PRO A 101 2.71 -21.49 -4.37
N LEU A 102 3.79 -22.23 -4.16
CA LEU A 102 4.97 -21.74 -3.43
C LEU A 102 5.69 -20.65 -4.24
N ALA A 103 5.91 -20.87 -5.53
CA ALA A 103 6.52 -19.87 -6.40
C ALA A 103 5.65 -18.60 -6.53
N CYS A 104 4.32 -18.75 -6.64
CA CYS A 104 3.39 -17.62 -6.61
C CYS A 104 3.50 -16.83 -5.30
N SER A 105 3.62 -17.53 -4.16
CA SER A 105 3.79 -16.90 -2.84
C SER A 105 5.12 -16.14 -2.73
N ILE A 106 6.21 -16.70 -3.24
CA ILE A 106 7.53 -16.04 -3.24
C ILE A 106 7.49 -14.76 -4.11
N VAL A 107 6.94 -14.85 -5.31
CA VAL A 107 6.81 -13.69 -6.21
C VAL A 107 5.91 -12.62 -5.60
N ALA A 108 4.77 -13.02 -5.04
CA ALA A 108 3.88 -12.09 -4.35
C ALA A 108 4.58 -11.40 -3.16
N GLY A 109 5.31 -12.13 -2.33
CA GLY A 109 6.08 -11.56 -1.23
C GLY A 109 7.16 -10.58 -1.70
N GLY A 110 7.85 -10.90 -2.80
CA GLY A 110 8.82 -9.98 -3.43
C GLY A 110 8.17 -8.69 -3.96
N ILE A 111 6.96 -8.78 -4.53
CA ILE A 111 6.18 -7.60 -4.92
C ILE A 111 5.75 -6.80 -3.69
N GLY A 112 5.38 -7.46 -2.59
CA GLY A 112 5.10 -6.84 -1.31
C GLY A 112 6.27 -5.99 -0.83
N LEU A 113 7.50 -6.52 -0.87
CA LEU A 113 8.72 -5.75 -0.56
C LEU A 113 8.85 -4.49 -1.42
N VAL A 114 8.64 -4.60 -2.74
CA VAL A 114 8.71 -3.44 -3.65
C VAL A 114 7.65 -2.40 -3.31
N CYS A 115 6.42 -2.82 -3.01
CA CYS A 115 5.34 -1.92 -2.62
C CYS A 115 5.66 -1.19 -1.29
N THR A 116 6.20 -1.92 -0.31
CA THR A 116 6.61 -1.34 0.97
C THR A 116 7.78 -0.38 0.80
N LEU A 117 8.80 -0.72 0.01
CA LEU A 117 9.92 0.19 -0.29
C LEU A 117 9.44 1.47 -0.97
N LEU A 118 8.45 1.37 -1.88
CA LEU A 118 7.85 2.54 -2.53
C LEU A 118 7.18 3.46 -1.48
N TYR A 119 6.34 2.89 -0.62
CA TYR A 119 5.62 3.68 0.38
C TYR A 119 6.54 4.24 1.47
N ASP A 120 7.34 3.39 2.10
CA ASP A 120 8.24 3.78 3.19
C ASP A 120 9.33 4.72 2.67
N GLY A 121 9.85 4.50 1.46
CA GLY A 121 10.80 5.40 0.83
C GLY A 121 10.20 6.79 0.63
N VAL A 122 9.02 6.89 0.00
CA VAL A 122 8.36 8.18 -0.23
C VAL A 122 8.04 8.89 1.08
N THR A 123 7.51 8.18 2.07
CA THR A 123 7.15 8.77 3.37
C THR A 123 8.36 9.18 4.21
N THR A 124 9.47 8.45 4.13
CA THR A 124 10.73 8.79 4.82
C THR A 124 11.30 10.13 4.35
N PHE A 125 11.11 10.49 3.08
CA PHE A 125 11.54 11.80 2.57
C PHE A 125 10.47 12.88 2.73
N THR A 126 9.19 12.55 2.49
CA THR A 126 8.13 13.57 2.49
C THR A 126 7.74 14.03 3.89
N TYR A 127 7.90 13.20 4.93
CA TYR A 127 7.62 13.61 6.30
C TYR A 127 8.59 14.69 6.82
N PRO A 128 9.93 14.50 6.78
CA PRO A 128 10.89 15.52 7.22
C PRO A 128 10.72 16.85 6.48
N ILE A 129 10.51 16.81 5.16
CA ILE A 129 10.23 18.01 4.35
C ILE A 129 8.97 18.71 4.87
N SER A 130 7.93 17.96 5.21
CA SER A 130 6.69 18.54 5.73
C SER A 130 6.82 19.05 7.17
N ALA A 131 7.73 18.50 7.96
CA ALA A 131 8.02 18.91 9.33
C ALA A 131 9.00 20.08 9.41
N GLY A 132 9.61 20.48 8.28
CA GLY A 132 10.58 21.57 8.21
C GLY A 132 11.99 21.18 8.66
N TYR A 133 12.36 19.90 8.52
CA TYR A 133 13.69 19.40 8.89
C TYR A 133 14.74 19.79 7.84
N ASP A 134 15.96 20.03 8.31
CA ASP A 134 17.14 20.21 7.46
C ASP A 134 17.66 18.85 6.94
N TRP A 135 18.69 18.88 6.07
CA TRP A 135 19.22 17.66 5.44
C TRP A 135 19.80 16.67 6.47
N ASP A 136 20.58 17.16 7.43
CA ASP A 136 21.20 16.31 8.45
C ASP A 136 20.15 15.66 9.36
N GLU A 137 19.09 16.40 9.71
CA GLU A 137 17.96 15.90 10.49
C GLU A 137 17.14 14.87 9.69
N THR A 138 16.97 15.08 8.39
CA THR A 138 16.32 14.12 7.48
C THR A 138 17.10 12.80 7.41
N VAL A 139 18.44 12.88 7.31
CA VAL A 139 19.31 11.70 7.31
C VAL A 139 19.25 10.98 8.66
N ALA A 140 19.29 11.72 9.77
CA ALA A 140 19.14 11.15 11.11
C ALA A 140 17.79 10.46 11.30
N TYR A 141 16.70 11.07 10.84
CA TYR A 141 15.36 10.50 10.84
C TYR A 141 15.33 9.18 10.04
N ALA A 142 15.85 9.19 8.80
CA ALA A 142 15.91 8.00 7.95
C ALA A 142 16.68 6.85 8.60
N ILE A 143 17.84 7.12 9.19
CA ILE A 143 18.65 6.11 9.91
C ILE A 143 17.89 5.57 11.11
N SER A 144 17.24 6.43 11.90
CA SER A 144 16.47 6.02 13.07
C SER A 144 15.26 5.14 12.72
N GLY A 145 14.68 5.36 11.53
CA GLY A 145 13.52 4.61 11.02
C GLY A 145 13.86 3.24 10.42
N LEU A 146 15.14 2.93 10.16
CA LEU A 146 15.55 1.72 9.43
C LEU A 146 15.01 0.43 10.05
N LEU A 147 15.03 0.30 11.38
CA LEU A 147 14.52 -0.89 12.05
C LEU A 147 13.00 -1.02 11.84
N PHE A 148 12.27 0.09 11.89
CA PHE A 148 10.82 0.10 11.67
C PHE A 148 10.50 -0.27 10.22
N THR A 149 11.16 0.35 9.25
CA THR A 149 11.04 0.01 7.82
C THR A 149 11.39 -1.46 7.55
N PHE A 150 12.44 -1.99 8.18
CA PHE A 150 12.81 -3.40 8.03
C PHE A 150 11.70 -4.34 8.56
N MET A 151 11.15 -4.06 9.74
CA MET A 151 10.05 -4.85 10.29
C MET A 151 8.79 -4.76 9.42
N HIS A 152 8.50 -3.57 8.88
CA HIS A 152 7.40 -3.35 7.95
C HIS A 152 7.59 -4.12 6.64
N LEU A 153 8.81 -4.12 6.07
CA LEU A 153 9.17 -4.91 4.88
C LEU A 153 8.92 -6.40 5.09
N VAL A 154 9.41 -6.97 6.19
CA VAL A 154 9.22 -8.40 6.49
C VAL A 154 7.73 -8.72 6.65
N SER A 155 7.01 -7.91 7.42
CA SER A 155 5.57 -8.08 7.64
C SER A 155 4.78 -8.04 6.33
N ASN A 156 4.98 -7.02 5.50
CA ASN A 156 4.28 -6.88 4.23
C ASN A 156 4.66 -7.96 3.21
N ALA A 157 5.92 -8.41 3.20
CA ALA A 157 6.32 -9.56 2.39
C ALA A 157 5.53 -10.82 2.78
N ILE A 158 5.36 -11.08 4.08
CA ILE A 158 4.55 -12.19 4.59
C ILE A 158 3.08 -12.01 4.19
N ILE A 159 2.49 -10.83 4.43
CA ILE A 159 1.09 -10.54 4.08
C ILE A 159 0.85 -10.80 2.59
N PHE A 160 1.67 -10.25 1.71
CA PHE A 160 1.51 -10.43 0.28
C PHE A 160 1.69 -11.89 -0.13
N SER A 161 2.68 -12.60 0.43
CA SER A 161 2.94 -14.01 0.13
C SER A 161 1.76 -14.92 0.49
N LEU A 162 0.94 -14.55 1.49
CA LEU A 162 -0.21 -15.33 1.92
C LEU A 162 -1.51 -14.89 1.24
N VAL A 163 -1.76 -13.58 1.20
CA VAL A 163 -3.05 -13.01 0.78
C VAL A 163 -3.20 -13.05 -0.74
N VAL A 164 -2.16 -12.70 -1.51
CA VAL A 164 -2.28 -12.60 -2.97
C VAL A 164 -2.53 -13.96 -3.63
N PRO A 165 -1.78 -15.04 -3.34
CA PRO A 165 -2.08 -16.35 -3.92
C PRO A 165 -3.43 -16.90 -3.47
N GLY A 166 -3.80 -16.66 -2.20
CA GLY A 166 -5.11 -17.03 -1.66
C GLY A 166 -6.26 -16.35 -2.38
N TYR A 167 -6.11 -15.07 -2.71
CA TYR A 167 -7.08 -14.31 -3.49
C TYR A 167 -7.17 -14.83 -4.93
N LEU A 168 -6.03 -15.01 -5.61
CA LEU A 168 -5.96 -15.50 -6.99
C LEU A 168 -6.66 -16.86 -7.16
N ARG A 169 -6.46 -17.78 -6.20
CA ARG A 169 -7.10 -19.10 -6.22
C ARG A 169 -8.61 -19.04 -6.10
N ARG A 170 -9.17 -18.03 -5.43
CA ARG A 170 -10.63 -17.88 -5.24
C ARG A 170 -11.33 -17.25 -6.45
N ILE A 171 -10.62 -16.45 -7.24
CA ILE A 171 -11.17 -15.81 -8.44
C ILE A 171 -10.98 -16.63 -9.72
N SER A 172 -10.12 -17.66 -9.68
CA SER A 172 -9.91 -18.60 -10.80
C SER A 172 -10.80 -19.84 -10.73
N GLN A 173 -11.52 -20.03 -9.62
CA GLN A 173 -12.60 -21.02 -9.46
C GLN A 173 -13.90 -20.47 -10.01
#